data_AF-A0A5N3WWY8-F1
#
_entry.id   AF-A0A5N3WWY8-F1
#
_cell.length_a   1.000
_cell.length_b   1.000
_cell.length_c   1.000
_cell.angle_alpha   90.00
_cell.angle_beta   90.00
_cell.angle_gamma   90.00
#
_symmetry.space_group_name_H-M   'P 1'
#
loop_
_entity.id
_entity.type
_entity.pdbx_description
1 polymer ?
#
loop_
_entity_poly.entity_id
_entity_poly.type
_entity_poly.pdbx_seq_one_letter_code
_entity_poly.pdbx_strand_id
1 'polypeptide(L)'
;MASGLTRLLLRGPRCLLATAGPTLAPPVRGVKKGFRAALRFQKELERWRLLRCPPPPVRRSEKPNWDYHAEIQAFGPRLQETFSLDLLKTAFVNSCYIKSEEAKRQKLGIEKEAVLLNLKDNQELSEQGTSFSQTCLTQFFEDTFPDLPTEGTKSLVDYLTSEDVVCHVARNLAVEQLTLSADFPVPPAVLRQTFFAVIGALLQSSGPERTALFIRDFLITQMTGKELFEIWKIINPMGLLVQELKKRNISLPESRLTRQSGSTTALPVYFVGLYCDKKLIAEGPGETVLVAEEEAARVALRKLYGFTENRRPWDYCRPKEPVRAEKTIAAS
;
A
#
# COMPACT_ATOMS: atom_id res chain seq x y z
N MET A 1 26.67 -53.09 -61.59
CA MET A 1 27.63 -54.19 -61.43
C MET A 1 27.18 -55.04 -60.24
N ALA A 2 27.03 -56.35 -60.48
CA ALA A 2 26.91 -57.50 -59.57
C ALA A 2 26.29 -57.28 -58.16
N SER A 3 25.08 -57.76 -57.86
CA SER A 3 24.68 -59.17 -57.64
C SER A 3 25.36 -59.86 -56.46
N GLY A 4 24.56 -60.45 -55.57
CA GLY A 4 24.92 -61.75 -54.98
C GLY A 4 24.76 -61.90 -53.48
N LEU A 5 23.54 -62.25 -53.07
CA LEU A 5 23.18 -63.13 -51.95
C LEU A 5 24.28 -64.06 -51.41
N THR A 6 24.29 -64.24 -50.08
CA THR A 6 24.40 -65.50 -49.28
C THR A 6 24.91 -65.14 -47.88
N ARG A 7 24.56 -65.76 -46.75
CA ARG A 7 23.89 -67.02 -46.44
C ARG A 7 23.44 -66.94 -44.97
N LEU A 8 22.17 -67.27 -44.72
CA LEU A 8 21.71 -67.75 -43.42
C LEU A 8 22.30 -69.14 -43.19
N LEU A 9 22.98 -69.37 -42.07
CA LEU A 9 23.10 -70.70 -41.49
C LEU A 9 22.89 -70.65 -39.98
N LEU A 10 21.79 -71.30 -39.61
CA LEU A 10 21.37 -71.75 -38.30
C LEU A 10 22.52 -72.24 -37.41
N ARG A 11 22.45 -71.92 -36.12
CA ARG A 11 22.86 -72.88 -35.09
C ARG A 11 21.86 -72.85 -33.93
N GLY A 12 21.12 -73.95 -33.82
CA GLY A 12 20.22 -74.25 -32.72
C GLY A 12 20.94 -74.45 -31.38
N PRO A 13 20.17 -74.72 -30.32
CA PRO A 13 20.53 -74.46 -28.93
C PRO A 13 21.41 -75.57 -28.36
N ARG A 14 22.41 -75.19 -27.57
CA ARG A 14 23.02 -76.07 -26.58
C ARG A 14 23.19 -75.31 -25.29
N CYS A 15 22.25 -75.54 -24.39
CA CYS A 15 22.44 -75.41 -22.95
C CYS A 15 23.77 -76.07 -22.58
N LEU A 16 24.78 -75.27 -22.30
CA LEU A 16 25.83 -75.66 -21.39
C LEU A 16 25.45 -75.05 -20.05
N LEU A 17 24.94 -75.90 -19.18
CA LEU A 17 24.72 -75.65 -17.77
C LEU A 17 26.05 -75.23 -17.14
N ALA A 18 26.34 -73.93 -17.18
CA ALA A 18 27.33 -73.34 -16.30
C ALA A 18 26.71 -73.34 -14.91
N THR A 19 27.31 -74.12 -14.01
CA THR A 19 26.99 -74.16 -12.60
C THR A 19 26.91 -72.74 -12.06
N ALA A 20 25.76 -72.37 -11.49
CA ALA A 20 25.57 -71.12 -10.76
C ALA A 20 26.57 -71.10 -9.60
N GLY A 21 27.75 -70.51 -9.84
CA GLY A 21 28.59 -70.03 -8.75
C GLY A 21 27.76 -69.05 -7.92
N PRO A 22 27.91 -69.01 -6.59
CA PRO A 22 27.11 -68.12 -5.77
C PRO A 22 27.28 -66.71 -6.31
N THR A 23 26.20 -66.14 -6.85
CA THR A 23 26.14 -64.71 -7.14
C THR A 23 26.43 -64.02 -5.82
N LEU A 24 27.66 -63.54 -5.65
CA LEU A 24 28.01 -62.62 -4.59
C LEU A 24 26.93 -61.53 -4.63
N ALA A 25 26.07 -61.51 -3.61
CA ALA A 25 25.08 -60.45 -3.48
C ALA A 25 25.81 -59.12 -3.68
N PRO A 26 25.28 -58.18 -4.48
CA PRO A 26 25.90 -56.87 -4.62
C PRO A 26 26.09 -56.34 -3.20
N PRO A 27 27.27 -55.78 -2.87
CA PRO A 27 27.55 -55.35 -1.51
C PRO A 27 26.39 -54.49 -1.05
N VAL A 28 25.67 -54.94 -0.01
CA VAL A 28 24.57 -54.18 0.59
C VAL A 28 25.17 -52.82 0.86
N ARG A 29 24.69 -51.80 0.15
CA ARG A 29 25.25 -50.45 0.19
C ARG A 29 25.08 -49.97 1.63
N GLY A 30 26.12 -50.15 2.45
CA GLY A 30 26.06 -49.89 3.89
C GLY A 30 25.61 -48.45 4.14
N VAL A 31 25.02 -48.21 5.32
CA VAL A 31 24.59 -46.86 5.72
C VAL A 31 25.77 -45.90 5.59
N LYS A 32 25.61 -44.88 4.75
CA LYS A 32 26.63 -43.86 4.54
C LYS A 32 26.86 -43.10 5.85
N LYS A 33 28.09 -43.14 6.39
CA LYS A 33 28.46 -42.51 7.68
C LYS A 33 28.60 -40.96 7.63
N GLY A 34 27.92 -40.29 6.71
CA GLY A 34 28.10 -38.85 6.43
C GLY A 34 27.10 -37.95 7.17
N PHE A 35 27.49 -37.38 8.31
CA PHE A 35 26.63 -36.50 9.12
C PHE A 35 26.20 -35.22 8.38
N ARG A 36 27.10 -34.58 7.63
CA ARG A 36 26.81 -33.33 6.92
C ARG A 36 25.66 -33.47 5.91
N ALA A 37 25.62 -34.59 5.19
CA ALA A 37 24.57 -34.87 4.22
C ALA A 37 23.22 -35.13 4.92
N ALA A 38 23.23 -35.87 6.04
CA ALA A 38 22.03 -36.10 6.85
C ALA A 38 21.47 -34.79 7.43
N LEU A 39 22.33 -33.93 7.98
CA LEU A 39 21.92 -32.63 8.53
C LEU A 39 21.36 -31.69 7.44
N ARG A 40 21.97 -31.66 6.25
CA ARG A 40 21.42 -30.91 5.11
C ARG A 40 20.04 -31.42 4.72
N PHE A 41 19.89 -32.74 4.60
CA PHE A 41 18.62 -33.37 4.29
C PHE A 41 17.55 -33.04 5.34
N GLN A 42 17.92 -33.02 6.63
CA GLN A 42 17.00 -32.65 7.70
C GLN A 42 16.53 -31.20 7.61
N LYS A 43 17.41 -30.25 7.25
CA LYS A 43 17.02 -28.86 6.98
C LYS A 43 16.10 -28.74 5.76
N GLU A 44 16.27 -29.57 4.74
CA GLU A 44 15.36 -29.62 3.58
C GLU A 44 13.98 -30.16 3.98
N LEU A 45 13.92 -31.21 4.82
CA LEU A 45 12.67 -31.70 5.38
C LEU A 45 11.96 -30.64 6.23
N GLU A 46 12.69 -29.87 7.04
CA GLU A 46 12.12 -28.75 7.81
C GLU A 46 11.52 -27.68 6.90
N ARG A 47 12.23 -27.28 5.84
CA ARG A 47 11.69 -26.35 4.82
C ARG A 47 10.43 -26.88 4.16
N TRP A 48 10.42 -28.16 3.78
CA TRP A 48 9.24 -28.79 3.20
C TRP A 48 8.07 -28.86 4.19
N ARG A 49 8.33 -29.10 5.48
CA ARG A 49 7.30 -29.06 6.53
C ARG A 49 6.69 -27.66 6.65
N LEU A 50 7.52 -26.62 6.66
CA LEU A 50 7.06 -25.23 6.72
C LEU A 50 6.22 -24.84 5.49
N LEU A 51 6.60 -25.29 4.29
CA LEU A 51 5.82 -25.05 3.08
C LEU A 51 4.48 -25.81 3.07
N ARG A 52 4.47 -27.03 3.60
CA ARG A 52 3.25 -27.86 3.70
C ARG A 52 2.28 -27.32 4.73
N CYS A 53 2.78 -26.88 5.87
CA CYS A 53 1.98 -26.39 7.00
C CYS A 53 2.62 -25.11 7.57
N PRO A 54 2.37 -23.95 6.96
CA PRO A 54 2.89 -22.69 7.47
C PRO A 54 2.27 -22.40 8.85
N PRO A 55 3.08 -22.10 9.88
CA PRO A 55 2.55 -21.70 11.18
C PRO A 55 1.84 -20.34 11.07
N PRO A 56 0.90 -20.03 11.98
CA PRO A 56 0.31 -18.70 12.03
C PRO A 56 1.39 -17.64 12.25
N PRO A 57 1.21 -16.42 11.73
CA PRO A 57 2.17 -15.36 11.91
C PRO A 57 2.25 -15.00 13.40
N VAL A 58 3.47 -14.92 13.93
CA VAL A 58 3.75 -14.49 15.31
C VAL A 58 4.31 -13.09 15.33
N ARG A 59 4.09 -12.36 16.42
CA ARG A 59 4.53 -10.97 16.57
C ARG A 59 6.04 -10.86 16.44
N ARG A 60 6.52 -9.76 15.88
CA ARG A 60 7.97 -9.54 15.77
C ARG A 60 8.64 -9.44 17.14
N SER A 61 7.95 -8.88 18.12
CA SER A 61 8.42 -8.73 19.50
C SER A 61 8.57 -10.04 20.28
N GLU A 62 7.84 -11.09 19.90
CA GLU A 62 7.94 -12.43 20.50
C GLU A 62 9.13 -13.24 19.93
N LYS A 63 9.62 -12.85 18.75
CA LYS A 63 10.78 -13.50 18.13
C LYS A 63 12.08 -13.08 18.85
N PRO A 64 13.12 -13.93 18.84
CA PRO A 64 14.42 -13.56 19.40
C PRO A 64 15.01 -12.32 18.71
N ASN A 65 16.02 -11.72 19.35
CA ASN A 65 16.72 -10.53 18.88
C ASN A 65 15.76 -9.34 18.69
N TRP A 66 15.10 -8.92 19.76
CA TRP A 66 14.20 -7.76 19.76
C TRP A 66 14.47 -6.91 21.01
N ASP A 67 14.70 -5.61 20.80
CA ASP A 67 14.80 -4.62 21.85
C ASP A 67 13.88 -3.44 21.52
N TYR A 68 12.82 -3.29 22.32
CA TYR A 68 11.80 -2.28 22.08
C TYR A 68 12.34 -0.84 22.14
N HIS A 69 13.29 -0.56 23.03
CA HIS A 69 13.82 0.80 23.18
C HIS A 69 14.68 1.19 21.99
N ALA A 70 15.58 0.30 21.57
CA ALA A 70 16.45 0.50 20.41
C ALA A 70 15.64 0.62 19.11
N GLU A 71 14.59 -0.18 18.94
CA GLU A 71 13.75 -0.16 17.73
C GLU A 71 12.93 1.15 17.63
N ILE A 72 12.42 1.67 18.75
CA ILE A 72 11.78 3.00 18.79
C ILE A 72 12.78 4.11 18.49
N GLN A 73 13.98 4.05 19.07
CA GLN A 73 15.03 5.04 18.79
C GLN A 73 15.47 5.00 17.33
N ALA A 74 15.50 3.82 16.70
CA ALA A 74 15.85 3.68 15.29
C ALA A 74 14.75 4.17 14.33
N PHE A 75 13.48 4.19 14.77
CA PHE A 75 12.35 4.61 13.96
C PHE A 75 12.43 6.08 13.53
N GLY A 76 12.77 6.99 14.44
CA GLY A 76 12.87 8.42 14.15
C GLY A 76 13.94 8.78 13.11
N PRO A 77 15.23 8.46 13.36
CA PRO A 77 16.33 8.70 12.43
C PRO A 77 16.15 8.03 11.06
N ARG A 78 15.47 6.87 10.99
CA ARG A 78 15.12 6.22 9.71
C ARG A 78 14.25 7.13 8.84
N LEU A 79 13.32 7.86 9.46
CA LEU A 79 12.44 8.82 8.80
C LEU A 79 13.08 10.22 8.66
N GLN A 80 14.29 10.41 9.20
CA GLN A 80 14.96 11.72 9.31
C GLN A 80 14.18 12.73 10.17
N GLU A 81 13.38 12.24 11.12
CA GLU A 81 12.55 13.06 12.00
C GLU A 81 13.00 12.95 13.47
N THR A 82 12.79 14.04 14.22
CA THR A 82 13.12 14.12 15.65
C THR A 82 11.86 13.97 16.50
N PHE A 83 11.66 12.77 17.04
CA PHE A 83 10.54 12.46 17.94
C PHE A 83 10.96 12.59 19.41
N SER A 84 10.02 13.01 20.27
CA SER A 84 10.14 12.76 21.70
C SER A 84 9.83 11.29 21.99
N LEU A 85 10.76 10.61 22.68
CA LEU A 85 10.69 9.16 22.88
C LEU A 85 9.48 8.75 23.73
N ASP A 86 9.08 9.58 24.68
CA ASP A 86 7.96 9.28 25.57
C ASP A 86 6.62 9.39 24.85
N LEU A 87 6.42 10.44 24.04
CA LEU A 87 5.22 10.56 23.21
C LEU A 87 5.15 9.44 22.17
N LEU A 88 6.29 9.11 21.54
CA LEU A 88 6.35 8.03 20.56
C LEU A 88 6.01 6.67 21.19
N LYS A 89 6.52 6.38 22.40
CA LYS A 89 6.13 5.18 23.16
C LYS A 89 4.62 5.17 23.45
N THR A 90 4.04 6.29 23.87
CA THR A 90 2.59 6.37 24.12
C THR A 90 1.76 6.20 22.84
N ALA A 91 2.23 6.70 21.69
CA ALA A 91 1.52 6.58 20.42
C ALA A 91 1.33 5.12 19.96
N PHE A 92 2.30 4.25 20.28
CA PHE A 92 2.24 2.82 19.95
C PHE A 92 1.38 1.98 20.92
N VAL A 93 0.94 2.54 22.04
CA VAL A 93 0.10 1.86 23.04
C VAL A 93 -1.37 2.02 22.70
N ASN A 94 -2.06 0.91 22.45
CA ASN A 94 -3.50 0.90 22.19
C ASN A 94 -4.31 0.50 23.42
N SER A 95 -5.54 0.99 23.53
CA SER A 95 -6.46 0.65 24.61
C SER A 95 -6.80 -0.85 24.67
N CYS A 96 -6.84 -1.53 23.52
CA CYS A 96 -7.03 -2.98 23.47
C CYS A 96 -5.88 -3.73 24.18
N TYR A 97 -4.65 -3.25 24.01
CA TYR A 97 -3.48 -3.82 24.65
C TYR A 97 -3.53 -3.63 26.17
N ILE A 98 -3.84 -2.41 26.64
CA ILE A 98 -3.99 -2.12 28.08
C ILE A 98 -5.02 -3.06 28.72
N LYS A 99 -6.22 -3.18 28.13
CA LYS A 99 -7.27 -4.09 28.61
C LYS A 99 -6.81 -5.54 28.67
N SER A 100 -6.06 -6.00 27.67
CA SER A 100 -5.55 -7.37 27.64
C SER A 100 -4.49 -7.64 28.71
N GLU A 101 -3.62 -6.66 29.00
CA GLU A 101 -2.60 -6.76 30.04
C GLU A 101 -3.22 -6.72 31.43
N GLU A 102 -4.22 -5.86 31.66
CA GLU A 102 -5.00 -5.87 32.90
C GLU A 102 -5.70 -7.20 33.13
N ALA A 103 -6.31 -7.79 32.10
CA ALA A 103 -6.93 -9.10 32.19
C ALA A 103 -5.92 -10.21 32.50
N LYS A 104 -4.70 -10.16 31.94
CA LYS A 104 -3.63 -11.11 32.28
C LYS A 104 -3.19 -10.97 33.74
N ARG A 105 -3.01 -9.74 34.24
CA ARG A 105 -2.64 -9.48 35.64
C ARG A 105 -3.69 -9.98 36.62
N GLN A 106 -4.96 -9.76 36.32
CA GLN A 106 -6.09 -10.26 37.11
C GLN A 106 -6.10 -11.80 37.16
N LYS A 107 -5.86 -12.48 36.03
CA LYS A 107 -5.76 -13.95 35.98
C LYS A 107 -4.59 -14.51 36.80
N LEU A 108 -3.50 -13.76 36.90
CA LEU A 108 -2.32 -14.15 37.68
C LEU A 108 -2.42 -13.77 39.17
N GLY A 109 -3.50 -13.09 39.59
CA GLY A 109 -3.71 -12.70 40.98
C GLY A 109 -2.79 -11.56 41.47
N ILE A 110 -2.22 -10.77 40.57
CA ILE A 110 -1.40 -9.61 40.93
C ILE A 110 -2.34 -8.46 41.31
N GLU A 111 -2.19 -7.93 42.53
CA GLU A 111 -3.02 -6.84 43.05
C GLU A 111 -2.87 -5.57 42.19
N LYS A 112 -4.01 -4.95 41.83
CA LYS A 112 -4.08 -3.76 40.97
C LYS A 112 -3.36 -2.54 41.57
N GLU A 113 -3.20 -2.54 42.89
CA GLU A 113 -2.77 -1.38 43.68
C GLU A 113 -1.24 -1.30 43.85
N ALA A 114 -0.51 -2.43 43.75
CA ALA A 114 0.93 -2.45 43.97
C ALA A 114 1.75 -1.88 42.78
N VAL A 115 1.22 -1.98 41.55
CA VAL A 115 1.86 -1.46 40.32
C VAL A 115 0.80 -1.01 39.31
N LEU A 116 0.24 0.19 39.49
CA LEU A 116 -0.64 0.81 38.50
C LEU A 116 0.09 0.89 37.14
N LEU A 117 -0.60 0.48 36.07
CA LEU A 117 -0.11 0.70 34.71
C LEU A 117 -0.18 2.20 34.42
N ASN A 118 0.93 2.92 34.59
CA ASN A 118 1.07 4.31 34.16
C ASN A 118 1.22 4.41 32.62
N LEU A 119 0.44 3.63 31.87
CA LEU A 119 0.38 3.66 30.42
C LEU A 119 -0.81 4.52 30.01
N LYS A 120 -0.54 5.52 29.15
CA LYS A 120 -1.58 6.36 28.56
C LYS A 120 -2.04 5.75 27.25
N ASP A 121 -3.33 5.88 26.97
CA ASP A 121 -3.92 5.52 25.69
C ASP A 121 -3.53 6.52 24.60
N ASN A 122 -3.42 6.04 23.37
CA ASN A 122 -3.08 6.84 22.20
C ASN A 122 -4.26 7.59 21.56
N GLN A 123 -5.45 7.61 22.19
CA GLN A 123 -6.67 8.20 21.62
C GLN A 123 -6.52 9.69 21.34
N GLU A 124 -6.10 10.48 22.33
CA GLU A 124 -5.91 11.94 22.18
C GLU A 124 -4.93 12.29 21.05
N LEU A 125 -3.80 11.57 20.99
CA LEU A 125 -2.79 11.75 19.93
C LEU A 125 -3.35 11.37 18.56
N SER A 126 -4.16 10.31 18.48
CA SER A 126 -4.76 9.87 17.22
C SER A 126 -5.79 10.87 16.69
N GLU A 127 -6.58 11.50 17.56
CA GLU A 127 -7.56 12.52 17.18
C GLU A 127 -6.86 13.80 16.68
N GLN A 128 -5.80 14.23 17.36
CA GLN A 128 -4.97 15.36 16.94
C GLN A 128 -4.30 15.09 15.59
N GLY A 129 -3.70 13.91 15.42
CA GLY A 129 -3.08 13.51 14.16
C GLY A 129 -4.09 13.41 13.01
N THR A 130 -5.28 12.87 13.27
CA THR A 130 -6.34 12.75 12.26
C THR A 130 -6.83 14.13 11.82
N SER A 131 -7.22 14.99 12.76
CA SER A 131 -7.72 16.35 12.46
C SER A 131 -6.69 17.21 11.75
N PHE A 132 -5.43 17.17 12.19
CA PHE A 132 -4.33 17.87 11.53
C PHE A 132 -4.10 17.32 10.11
N SER A 133 -4.07 16.00 9.93
CA SER A 133 -3.87 15.39 8.61
C SER A 133 -4.96 15.75 7.62
N GLN A 134 -6.22 15.76 8.04
CA GLN A 134 -7.35 16.15 7.20
C GLN A 134 -7.23 17.62 6.79
N THR A 135 -6.96 18.51 7.75
CA THR A 135 -6.84 19.95 7.51
C THR A 135 -5.65 20.28 6.60
N CYS A 136 -4.52 19.60 6.82
CA CYS A 136 -3.30 19.77 6.02
C CYS A 136 -3.50 19.27 4.58
N LEU A 137 -4.13 18.09 4.41
CA LEU A 137 -4.44 17.56 3.08
C LEU A 137 -5.47 18.43 2.34
N THR A 138 -6.52 18.93 3.01
CA THR A 138 -7.47 19.86 2.38
C THR A 138 -6.79 21.13 1.89
N GLN A 139 -5.91 21.73 2.70
CA GLN A 139 -5.14 22.91 2.31
C GLN A 139 -4.26 22.63 1.09
N PHE A 140 -3.53 21.51 1.10
CA PHE A 140 -2.72 21.10 -0.05
C PHE A 140 -3.53 20.95 -1.34
N PHE A 141 -4.75 20.40 -1.26
CA PHE A 141 -5.61 20.27 -2.44
C PHE A 141 -6.23 21.58 -2.90
N GLU A 142 -6.61 22.46 -1.98
CA GLU A 142 -7.15 23.79 -2.30
C GLU A 142 -6.08 24.66 -2.98
N ASP A 143 -4.83 24.60 -2.51
CA ASP A 143 -3.71 25.35 -3.10
C ASP A 143 -3.31 24.83 -4.48
N THR A 144 -3.38 23.51 -4.70
CA THR A 144 -2.92 22.88 -5.95
C THR A 144 -4.01 22.76 -7.01
N PHE A 145 -5.27 22.55 -6.59
CA PHE A 145 -6.42 22.36 -7.47
C PHE A 145 -7.58 23.28 -7.03
N PRO A 146 -7.47 24.60 -7.25
CA PRO A 146 -8.49 25.57 -6.82
C PRO A 146 -9.84 25.38 -7.51
N ASP A 147 -9.84 24.76 -8.70
CA ASP A 147 -11.05 24.50 -9.48
C ASP A 147 -11.81 23.24 -9.02
N LEU A 148 -11.24 22.44 -8.10
CA LEU A 148 -11.84 21.20 -7.62
C LEU A 148 -12.96 21.51 -6.60
N PRO A 149 -14.16 20.92 -6.72
CA PRO A 149 -15.23 21.15 -5.77
C PRO A 149 -14.92 20.52 -4.40
N THR A 150 -15.57 21.04 -3.36
CA THR A 150 -15.40 20.58 -1.98
C THR A 150 -15.78 19.11 -1.77
N GLU A 151 -16.69 18.56 -2.58
CA GLU A 151 -17.01 17.14 -2.58
C GLU A 151 -15.84 16.29 -3.11
N GLY A 152 -15.17 16.79 -4.15
CA GLY A 152 -13.99 16.16 -4.74
C GLY A 152 -12.81 16.20 -3.77
N THR A 153 -12.52 17.35 -3.15
CA THR A 153 -11.43 17.46 -2.16
C THR A 153 -11.66 16.54 -0.96
N LYS A 154 -12.88 16.50 -0.40
CA LYS A 154 -13.24 15.58 0.68
C LYS A 154 -13.02 14.12 0.29
N SER A 155 -13.48 13.72 -0.90
CA SER A 155 -13.29 12.33 -1.38
C SER A 155 -11.83 11.93 -1.51
N LEU A 156 -10.94 12.85 -1.92
CA LEU A 156 -9.49 12.61 -1.99
C LEU A 156 -8.88 12.48 -0.59
N VAL A 157 -9.29 13.35 0.34
CA VAL A 157 -8.82 13.31 1.74
C VAL A 157 -9.28 12.04 2.43
N ASP A 158 -10.54 11.65 2.26
CA ASP A 158 -11.12 10.42 2.83
C ASP A 158 -10.41 9.18 2.26
N TYR A 159 -10.05 9.20 0.98
CA TYR A 159 -9.26 8.13 0.36
C TYR A 159 -7.84 8.05 0.93
N LEU A 160 -7.13 9.18 1.03
CA LEU A 160 -5.78 9.20 1.59
C LEU A 160 -5.75 8.79 3.07
N THR A 161 -6.81 9.10 3.80
CA THR A 161 -6.98 8.74 5.22
C THR A 161 -7.73 7.42 5.42
N SER A 162 -8.04 6.71 4.34
CA SER A 162 -8.72 5.40 4.36
C SER A 162 -7.86 4.33 5.02
N GLU A 163 -8.51 3.30 5.55
CA GLU A 163 -7.84 2.19 6.22
C GLU A 163 -6.83 1.49 5.30
N ASP A 164 -7.14 1.31 4.02
CA ASP A 164 -6.28 0.58 3.08
C ASP A 164 -4.96 1.31 2.83
N VAL A 165 -5.03 2.61 2.50
CA VAL A 165 -3.85 3.43 2.20
C VAL A 165 -2.98 3.59 3.44
N VAL A 166 -3.61 3.94 4.57
CA VAL A 166 -2.87 4.17 5.82
C VAL A 166 -2.24 2.87 6.34
N CYS A 167 -2.94 1.74 6.30
CA CYS A 167 -2.37 0.45 6.71
C CYS A 167 -1.23 0.03 5.78
N HIS A 168 -1.33 0.30 4.48
CA HIS A 168 -0.25 0.03 3.53
C HIS A 168 1.02 0.82 3.88
N VAL A 169 0.90 2.13 4.11
CA VAL A 169 2.02 2.98 4.54
C VAL A 169 2.58 2.52 5.88
N ALA A 170 1.72 2.25 6.87
CA ALA A 170 2.13 1.80 8.19
C ALA A 170 2.93 0.48 8.16
N ARG A 171 2.50 -0.48 7.34
CA ARG A 171 3.22 -1.76 7.15
C ARG A 171 4.60 -1.56 6.53
N ASN A 172 4.69 -0.72 5.50
CA ASN A 172 5.97 -0.44 4.83
C ASN A 172 6.94 0.35 5.71
N LEU A 173 6.43 1.18 6.63
CA LEU A 173 7.23 1.89 7.63
C LEU A 173 7.55 1.06 8.88
N ALA A 174 7.15 -0.21 8.91
CA ALA A 174 7.29 -1.12 10.06
C ALA A 174 6.58 -0.65 11.34
N VAL A 175 5.55 0.18 11.23
CA VAL A 175 4.69 0.63 12.35
C VAL A 175 4.01 -0.59 13.00
N GLU A 176 3.50 -1.53 12.20
CA GLU A 176 2.84 -2.76 12.69
C GLU A 176 3.73 -3.60 13.64
N GLN A 177 5.05 -3.55 13.48
CA GLN A 177 5.97 -4.29 14.35
C GLN A 177 6.14 -3.66 15.73
N LEU A 178 5.97 -2.34 15.82
CA LEU A 178 6.10 -1.54 17.03
C LEU A 178 4.76 -1.38 17.77
N THR A 179 3.63 -1.55 17.08
CA THR A 179 2.31 -1.41 17.69
C THR A 179 2.05 -2.45 18.77
N LEU A 180 1.70 -1.97 19.96
CA LEU A 180 1.25 -2.81 21.06
C LEU A 180 -0.28 -2.96 20.97
N SER A 181 -0.73 -4.09 20.41
CA SER A 181 -2.14 -4.47 20.25
C SER A 181 -2.47 -5.78 20.99
N ALA A 182 -3.75 -6.06 21.24
CA ALA A 182 -4.19 -7.32 21.86
C ALA A 182 -4.14 -8.51 20.89
N ASP A 183 -4.45 -8.29 19.62
CA ASP A 183 -4.51 -9.31 18.58
C ASP A 183 -3.38 -9.15 17.55
N PHE A 184 -2.98 -10.26 16.92
CA PHE A 184 -2.02 -10.28 15.82
C PHE A 184 -2.48 -11.27 14.73
N PRO A 185 -2.58 -10.89 13.45
CA PRO A 185 -2.21 -9.59 12.85
C PRO A 185 -3.02 -8.41 13.38
N VAL A 186 -2.47 -7.21 13.29
CA VAL A 186 -3.11 -6.01 13.85
C VAL A 186 -4.32 -5.65 12.98
N PRO A 187 -5.52 -5.46 13.56
CA PRO A 187 -6.70 -5.07 12.78
C PRO A 187 -6.51 -3.67 12.17
N PRO A 188 -7.04 -3.42 10.96
CA PRO A 188 -6.75 -2.21 10.19
C PRO A 188 -7.17 -0.93 10.91
N ALA A 189 -8.32 -0.93 11.59
CA ALA A 189 -8.77 0.21 12.39
C ALA A 189 -7.77 0.61 13.49
N VAL A 190 -7.16 -0.37 14.17
CA VAL A 190 -6.16 -0.12 15.23
C VAL A 190 -4.85 0.35 14.61
N LEU A 191 -4.42 -0.24 13.50
CA LEU A 191 -3.20 0.18 12.81
C LEU A 191 -3.32 1.60 12.21
N ARG A 192 -4.52 1.97 11.73
CA ARG A 192 -4.83 3.33 11.30
C ARG A 192 -4.76 4.30 12.48
N GLN A 193 -5.37 3.94 13.61
CA GLN A 193 -5.35 4.75 14.83
C GLN A 193 -3.92 4.98 15.33
N THR A 194 -3.09 3.94 15.38
CA THR A 194 -1.68 4.07 15.79
C THR A 194 -0.87 4.92 14.84
N PHE A 195 -1.08 4.80 13.52
CA PHE A 195 -0.42 5.64 12.55
C PHE A 195 -0.75 7.13 12.76
N PHE A 196 -2.03 7.47 12.95
CA PHE A 196 -2.42 8.84 13.27
C PHE A 196 -1.92 9.30 14.64
N ALA A 197 -1.81 8.41 15.63
CA ALA A 197 -1.19 8.75 16.91
C ALA A 197 0.31 9.08 16.75
N VAL A 198 1.02 8.40 15.86
CA VAL A 198 2.43 8.73 15.52
C VAL A 198 2.51 10.11 14.85
N ILE A 199 1.58 10.45 13.96
CA ILE A 199 1.49 11.80 13.39
C ILE A 199 1.22 12.85 14.48
N GLY A 200 0.31 12.57 15.42
CA GLY A 200 0.05 13.45 16.57
C GLY A 200 1.28 13.63 17.47
N ALA A 201 2.04 12.56 17.71
CA ALA A 201 3.30 12.62 18.44
C ALA A 201 4.37 13.43 17.68
N LEU A 202 4.43 13.33 16.35
CA LEU A 202 5.31 14.14 15.50
C LEU A 202 4.93 15.62 15.56
N LEU A 203 3.63 15.91 15.52
CA LEU A 203 3.07 17.27 15.60
C LEU A 203 3.46 17.96 16.91
N GLN A 204 3.32 17.26 18.04
CA GLN A 204 3.71 17.79 19.35
C GLN A 204 5.24 17.91 19.52
N SER A 205 6.02 17.05 18.86
CA SER A 205 7.48 17.03 19.02
C SER A 205 8.21 18.03 18.12
N SER A 206 7.82 18.09 16.84
CA SER A 206 8.56 18.79 15.77
C SER A 206 7.81 19.98 15.16
N GLY A 207 6.52 20.13 15.50
CA GLY A 207 5.68 21.21 15.02
C GLY A 207 4.94 20.92 13.70
N PRO A 208 4.07 21.86 13.26
CA PRO A 208 3.16 21.66 12.13
C PRO A 208 3.88 21.62 10.78
N GLU A 209 4.91 22.44 10.56
CA GLU A 209 5.61 22.53 9.27
C GLU A 209 6.30 21.21 8.89
N ARG A 210 6.99 20.59 9.86
CA ARG A 210 7.65 19.29 9.67
C ARG A 210 6.64 18.17 9.48
N THR A 211 5.56 18.19 10.26
CA THR A 211 4.48 17.21 10.15
C THR A 211 3.76 17.30 8.79
N ALA A 212 3.59 18.51 8.24
CA ALA A 212 3.03 18.72 6.92
C ALA A 212 3.92 18.14 5.81
N LEU A 213 5.25 18.27 5.91
CA LEU A 213 6.20 17.63 4.99
C LEU A 213 6.14 16.11 5.08
N PHE A 214 6.04 15.55 6.30
CA PHE A 214 5.85 14.12 6.50
C PHE A 214 4.58 13.62 5.81
N ILE A 215 3.44 14.31 5.99
CA ILE A 215 2.17 13.98 5.34
C ILE A 215 2.30 14.04 3.80
N ARG A 216 2.94 15.10 3.29
CA ARG A 216 3.20 15.26 1.86
C ARG A 216 4.01 14.09 1.30
N ASP A 217 5.11 13.72 1.96
CA ASP A 217 6.05 12.74 1.43
C ASP A 217 5.53 11.30 1.54
N PHE A 218 4.69 10.97 2.54
CA PHE A 218 4.18 9.61 2.75
C PHE A 218 2.74 9.37 2.30
N LEU A 219 1.83 10.34 2.43
CA LEU A 219 0.42 10.17 2.03
C LEU A 219 0.17 10.66 0.60
N ILE A 220 0.62 11.86 0.23
CA ILE A 220 0.34 12.41 -1.12
C ILE A 220 0.99 11.55 -2.22
N THR A 221 2.14 10.96 -1.93
CA THR A 221 2.83 10.03 -2.85
C THR A 221 1.97 8.81 -3.22
N GLN A 222 1.02 8.40 -2.38
CA GLN A 222 0.11 7.26 -2.64
C GLN A 222 -0.94 7.53 -3.73
N MET A 223 -1.10 8.78 -4.18
CA MET A 223 -1.96 9.13 -5.32
C MET A 223 -1.21 9.17 -6.65
N THR A 224 0.12 9.01 -6.64
CA THR A 224 0.90 9.05 -7.87
C THR A 224 0.47 7.91 -8.80
N GLY A 225 0.08 8.25 -10.03
CA GLY A 225 -0.40 7.28 -11.02
C GLY A 225 -1.86 6.84 -10.85
N LYS A 226 -2.59 7.35 -9.85
CA LYS A 226 -4.03 7.11 -9.71
C LYS A 226 -4.85 8.18 -10.40
N GLU A 227 -5.99 7.77 -10.96
CA GLU A 227 -6.92 8.70 -11.60
C GLU A 227 -7.91 9.32 -10.60
N LEU A 228 -8.39 10.53 -10.90
CA LEU A 228 -9.33 11.25 -10.04
C LEU A 228 -10.59 10.42 -9.75
N PHE A 229 -11.20 9.84 -10.79
CA PHE A 229 -12.48 9.12 -10.66
C PHE A 229 -12.35 7.65 -10.28
N GLU A 230 -11.11 7.13 -10.20
CA GLU A 230 -10.83 5.87 -9.53
C GLU A 230 -11.00 6.03 -8.01
N ILE A 231 -10.55 7.19 -7.50
CA ILE A 231 -10.68 7.59 -6.10
C ILE A 231 -12.10 8.12 -5.82
N TRP A 232 -12.52 9.14 -6.57
CA TRP A 232 -13.83 9.76 -6.46
C TRP A 232 -14.83 9.08 -7.39
N LYS A 233 -15.53 8.05 -6.86
CA LYS A 233 -16.51 7.27 -7.61
C LYS A 233 -17.80 8.08 -7.86
N ILE A 234 -17.93 8.64 -9.06
CA ILE A 234 -19.11 9.38 -9.50
C ILE A 234 -20.06 8.46 -10.28
N ILE A 235 -21.36 8.56 -10.00
CA ILE A 235 -22.41 7.77 -10.67
C ILE A 235 -22.85 8.42 -12.00
N ASN A 236 -23.09 9.73 -12.03
CA ASN A 236 -23.56 10.45 -13.22
C ASN A 236 -22.60 11.58 -13.61
N PRO A 237 -21.56 11.31 -14.43
CA PRO A 237 -20.56 12.31 -14.80
C PRO A 237 -21.13 13.40 -15.71
N MET A 238 -22.07 13.08 -16.61
CA MET A 238 -22.71 14.07 -17.48
C MET A 238 -23.55 15.07 -16.69
N GLY A 239 -24.33 14.61 -15.72
CA GLY A 239 -25.11 15.48 -14.84
C GLY A 239 -24.22 16.44 -14.06
N LEU A 240 -23.10 15.94 -13.52
CA LEU A 240 -22.13 16.76 -12.80
C LEU A 240 -21.46 17.78 -13.72
N LEU A 241 -21.08 17.38 -14.93
CA LEU A 241 -20.52 18.28 -15.93
C LEU A 241 -21.47 19.41 -16.30
N VAL A 242 -22.76 19.12 -16.49
CA VAL A 242 -23.77 20.16 -16.76
C VAL A 242 -23.89 21.14 -15.58
N GLN A 243 -23.80 20.66 -14.34
CA GLN A 243 -23.81 21.54 -13.16
C GLN A 243 -22.58 22.46 -13.13
N GLU A 244 -21.39 21.92 -13.40
CA GLU A 244 -20.15 22.71 -13.46
C GLU A 244 -20.15 23.73 -14.60
N LEU A 245 -20.64 23.37 -15.78
CA LEU A 245 -20.78 24.30 -16.90
C LEU A 245 -21.77 25.43 -16.57
N LYS A 246 -22.89 25.12 -15.90
CA LYS A 246 -23.84 26.13 -15.43
C LYS A 246 -23.21 27.09 -14.43
N LYS A 247 -22.42 26.60 -13.46
CA LYS A 247 -21.69 27.47 -12.51
C LYS A 247 -20.72 28.43 -13.21
N ARG A 248 -20.11 27.99 -14.32
CA ARG A 248 -19.15 28.76 -15.11
C ARG A 248 -19.80 29.59 -16.23
N ASN A 249 -21.14 29.62 -16.33
CA ASN A 249 -21.91 30.29 -17.38
C ASN A 249 -21.53 29.83 -18.82
N ILE A 250 -21.20 28.56 -18.99
CA ILE A 250 -20.92 27.95 -20.30
C ILE A 250 -22.20 27.28 -20.82
N SER A 251 -22.40 27.28 -22.14
CA SER A 251 -23.54 26.61 -22.78
C SER A 251 -23.54 25.11 -22.54
N LEU A 252 -24.72 24.50 -22.71
CA LEU A 252 -24.88 23.06 -22.53
C LEU A 252 -24.03 22.28 -23.55
N PRO A 253 -23.45 21.14 -23.14
CA PRO A 253 -22.63 20.32 -24.01
C PRO A 253 -23.51 19.53 -24.98
N GLU A 254 -23.15 19.52 -26.25
CA GLU A 254 -23.70 18.65 -27.29
C GLU A 254 -22.76 17.46 -27.51
N SER A 255 -23.27 16.24 -27.33
CA SER A 255 -22.54 15.01 -27.68
C SER A 255 -22.68 14.70 -29.16
N ARG A 256 -21.53 14.45 -29.83
CA ARG A 256 -21.46 14.08 -31.25
C ARG A 256 -20.46 12.95 -31.44
N LEU A 257 -20.82 11.99 -32.28
CA LEU A 257 -19.90 10.92 -32.68
C LEU A 257 -18.82 11.52 -33.60
N THR A 258 -17.55 11.43 -33.18
CA THR A 258 -16.41 11.94 -33.95
C THR A 258 -15.83 10.85 -34.84
N ARG A 259 -15.69 9.63 -34.31
CA ARG A 259 -15.18 8.45 -35.04
C ARG A 259 -15.92 7.19 -34.59
N GLN A 260 -15.99 6.20 -35.47
CA GLN A 260 -16.47 4.86 -35.15
C GLN A 260 -15.71 3.81 -35.95
N SER A 261 -15.48 2.65 -35.34
CA SER A 261 -14.88 1.49 -35.99
C SER A 261 -15.62 0.21 -35.59
N GLY A 262 -15.91 -0.64 -36.58
CA GLY A 262 -16.50 -1.95 -36.32
C GLY A 262 -17.89 -1.94 -35.69
N SER A 263 -18.79 -1.03 -36.11
CA SER A 263 -20.12 -0.84 -35.50
C SER A 263 -21.00 -2.09 -35.42
N THR A 264 -20.81 -3.05 -36.32
CA THR A 264 -21.52 -4.35 -36.36
C THR A 264 -20.72 -5.52 -35.80
N THR A 265 -19.48 -5.28 -35.37
CA THR A 265 -18.61 -6.31 -34.80
C THR A 265 -18.88 -6.52 -33.32
N ALA A 266 -18.36 -7.61 -32.75
CA ALA A 266 -18.46 -7.87 -31.31
C ALA A 266 -17.62 -6.90 -30.45
N LEU A 267 -16.63 -6.22 -31.04
CA LEU A 267 -15.72 -5.29 -30.36
C LEU A 267 -15.74 -3.92 -31.06
N PRO A 268 -16.88 -3.22 -31.04
CA PRO A 268 -16.96 -1.89 -31.62
C PRO A 268 -16.18 -0.87 -30.79
N VAL A 269 -15.68 0.17 -31.45
CA VAL A 269 -15.01 1.30 -30.79
C VAL A 269 -15.63 2.60 -31.30
N TYR A 270 -16.22 3.36 -30.38
CA TYR A 270 -16.81 4.66 -30.65
C TYR A 270 -15.98 5.76 -29.99
N PHE A 271 -15.84 6.89 -30.67
CA PHE A 271 -15.32 8.12 -30.10
C PHE A 271 -16.44 9.16 -30.09
N VAL A 272 -16.74 9.68 -28.90
CA VAL A 272 -17.74 10.72 -28.70
C VAL A 272 -17.03 12.00 -28.26
N GLY A 273 -17.31 13.09 -28.97
CA GLY A 273 -16.84 14.43 -28.64
C GLY A 273 -17.96 15.25 -28.00
N LEU A 274 -17.61 16.00 -26.95
CA LEU A 274 -18.49 16.99 -26.32
C LEU A 274 -18.14 18.38 -26.82
N TYR A 275 -19.13 19.06 -27.39
CA TYR A 275 -19.01 20.41 -27.96
C TYR A 275 -19.84 21.41 -27.16
N CYS A 276 -19.27 22.55 -26.79
CA CYS A 276 -20.04 23.73 -26.35
C CYS A 276 -19.79 24.86 -27.35
N ASP A 277 -20.85 25.52 -27.82
CA ASP A 277 -20.78 26.59 -28.83
C ASP A 277 -19.94 26.19 -30.07
N LYS A 278 -20.11 24.94 -30.53
CA LYS A 278 -19.36 24.35 -31.66
C LYS A 278 -17.85 24.20 -31.42
N LYS A 279 -17.38 24.33 -30.18
CA LYS A 279 -15.99 24.09 -29.79
C LYS A 279 -15.87 22.77 -29.03
N LEU A 280 -14.97 21.91 -29.47
CA LEU A 280 -14.69 20.62 -28.82
C LEU A 280 -14.00 20.85 -27.47
N ILE A 281 -14.62 20.39 -26.38
CA ILE A 281 -14.03 20.45 -25.03
C ILE A 281 -13.28 19.17 -24.71
N ALA A 282 -13.91 18.03 -24.96
CA ALA A 282 -13.35 16.72 -24.67
C ALA A 282 -13.82 15.68 -25.68
N GLU A 283 -13.05 14.61 -25.79
CA GLU A 283 -13.35 13.44 -26.59
C GLU A 283 -13.03 12.21 -25.73
N GLY A 284 -13.88 11.20 -25.78
CA GLY A 284 -13.74 9.95 -25.03
C GLY A 284 -14.00 8.73 -25.91
N PRO A 285 -13.16 7.69 -25.83
CA PRO A 285 -13.44 6.40 -26.47
C PRO A 285 -14.36 5.54 -25.59
N GLY A 286 -15.06 4.59 -26.22
CA GLY A 286 -15.83 3.58 -25.49
C GLY A 286 -16.32 2.44 -26.38
N GLU A 287 -16.68 1.33 -25.74
CA GLU A 287 -17.22 0.13 -26.40
C GLU A 287 -18.64 0.39 -26.92
N THR A 288 -19.43 1.18 -26.20
CA THR A 288 -20.76 1.64 -26.64
C THR A 288 -20.79 3.16 -26.70
N VAL A 289 -21.74 3.71 -27.45
CA VAL A 289 -21.91 5.17 -27.57
C VAL A 289 -22.15 5.82 -26.19
N LEU A 290 -22.92 5.16 -25.32
CA LEU A 290 -23.20 5.64 -23.95
C LEU A 290 -21.94 5.66 -23.08
N VAL A 291 -21.15 4.58 -23.11
CA VAL A 291 -19.88 4.51 -22.35
C VAL A 291 -18.88 5.55 -22.88
N ALA A 292 -18.80 5.73 -24.21
CA ALA A 292 -17.94 6.75 -24.80
C ALA A 292 -18.36 8.17 -24.41
N GLU A 293 -19.67 8.44 -24.31
CA GLU A 293 -20.20 9.72 -23.83
C GLU A 293 -19.88 9.96 -22.34
N GLU A 294 -20.05 8.94 -21.49
CA GLU A 294 -19.69 9.02 -20.07
C GLU A 294 -18.19 9.25 -19.87
N GLU A 295 -17.34 8.57 -20.63
CA GLU A 295 -15.89 8.78 -20.59
C GLU A 295 -15.48 10.16 -21.13
N ALA A 296 -16.13 10.65 -22.19
CA ALA A 296 -15.91 12.01 -22.67
C ALA A 296 -16.27 13.05 -21.59
N ALA A 297 -17.34 12.80 -20.82
CA ALA A 297 -17.72 13.65 -19.70
C ALA A 297 -16.68 13.64 -18.58
N ARG A 298 -16.14 12.47 -18.23
CA ARG A 298 -15.04 12.33 -17.27
C ARG A 298 -13.78 13.06 -17.75
N VAL A 299 -13.41 12.93 -19.01
CA VAL A 299 -12.28 13.68 -19.60
C VAL A 299 -12.50 15.18 -19.50
N ALA A 300 -13.71 15.67 -19.81
CA ALA A 300 -14.04 17.09 -19.66
C ALA A 300 -13.96 17.56 -18.20
N LEU A 301 -14.51 16.81 -17.24
CA LEU A 301 -14.41 17.15 -15.83
C LEU A 301 -12.95 17.20 -15.34
N ARG A 302 -12.11 16.23 -15.74
CA ARG A 302 -10.66 16.24 -15.43
C ARG A 302 -9.98 17.50 -15.94
N LYS A 303 -10.33 17.95 -17.15
CA LYS A 303 -9.83 19.22 -17.72
C LYS A 303 -10.34 20.42 -16.92
N LEU A 304 -11.62 20.44 -16.56
CA LEU A 304 -12.23 21.54 -15.80
C LEU A 304 -11.63 21.72 -14.41
N TYR A 305 -11.19 20.63 -13.77
CA TYR A 305 -10.57 20.63 -12.44
C TYR A 305 -9.04 20.74 -12.45
N GLY A 306 -8.42 20.77 -13.63
CA GLY A 306 -6.96 20.77 -13.75
C GLY A 306 -6.28 19.44 -13.38
N PHE A 307 -7.04 18.40 -13.02
CA PHE A 307 -6.53 17.05 -12.71
C PHE A 307 -6.38 16.21 -13.99
N THR A 308 -5.63 16.74 -14.95
CA THR A 308 -5.29 16.00 -16.19
C THR A 308 -4.00 15.21 -16.01
N GLU A 309 -3.74 14.25 -16.89
CA GLU A 309 -2.46 13.52 -16.92
C GLU A 309 -1.28 14.45 -17.24
N ASN A 310 -1.53 15.47 -18.07
CA ASN A 310 -0.53 16.47 -18.48
C ASN A 310 -0.32 17.60 -17.45
N ARG A 311 -0.85 17.44 -16.23
CA ARG A 311 -0.66 18.43 -15.15
C ARG A 311 0.81 18.51 -14.73
N ARG A 312 1.16 19.63 -14.08
CA ARG A 312 2.49 19.73 -13.44
C ARG A 312 2.60 18.67 -12.35
N PRO A 313 3.70 17.90 -12.29
CA PRO A 313 3.96 17.00 -11.17
C PRO A 313 3.95 17.76 -9.85
N TRP A 314 3.62 17.04 -8.77
CA TRP A 314 3.65 17.61 -7.43
C TRP A 314 5.06 18.06 -7.07
N ASP A 315 5.20 19.24 -6.46
CA ASP A 315 6.50 19.74 -6.03
C ASP A 315 6.89 19.15 -4.67
N TYR A 316 7.85 18.23 -4.69
CA TYR A 316 8.44 17.63 -3.48
C TYR A 316 9.74 18.31 -3.05
N CYS A 317 10.12 19.43 -3.68
CA CYS A 317 11.28 20.19 -3.25
C CYS A 317 11.12 20.66 -1.80
N ARG A 318 12.25 20.85 -1.11
CA ARG A 318 12.23 21.46 0.22
C ARG A 318 11.72 22.90 0.06
N PRO A 319 10.72 23.32 0.86
CA PRO A 319 10.27 24.70 0.81
C PRO A 319 11.48 25.60 1.11
N LYS A 320 11.62 26.68 0.35
CA LYS A 320 12.62 27.70 0.65
C LYS A 320 12.25 28.27 2.02
N GLU A 321 13.19 28.26 2.96
CA GLU A 321 12.98 28.95 4.23
C GLU A 321 12.49 30.37 3.93
N PRO A 322 11.46 30.87 4.63
CA PRO A 322 11.10 32.26 4.49
C PRO A 322 12.37 33.04 4.83
N VAL A 323 12.92 33.75 3.85
CA VAL A 323 14.05 34.65 4.06
C VAL A 323 13.62 35.54 5.22
N ARG A 324 14.20 35.32 6.40
CA ARG A 324 13.92 36.13 7.57
C ARG A 324 14.02 37.58 7.13
N ALA A 325 13.00 38.37 7.43
CA ALA A 325 13.04 39.81 7.29
C ALA A 325 14.05 40.39 8.31
N GLU A 326 15.34 40.06 8.15
CA GLU A 326 16.45 40.75 8.79
C GLU A 326 16.86 41.92 7.89
N LYS A 327 15.94 42.87 7.73
CA LYS A 327 16.24 44.20 7.18
C LYS A 327 15.32 45.24 7.82
N THR A 328 15.54 45.54 9.11
CA THR A 328 15.28 46.87 9.72
C THR A 328 15.73 46.89 11.18
N ILE A 329 17.04 46.72 11.46
CA ILE A 329 17.69 47.34 12.63
C ILE A 329 19.13 47.72 12.21
N ALA A 330 19.25 48.71 11.33
CA ALA A 330 20.50 49.41 11.04
C ALA A 330 20.18 50.72 10.33
N ALA A 331 19.48 51.64 11.02
CA ALA A 331 19.48 53.08 10.78
C ALA A 331 18.43 53.76 11.67
N SER A 332 18.84 54.16 12.87
CA SER A 332 18.44 55.39 13.58
C SER A 332 19.16 55.46 14.91
#